data_AF-A0A942FVV9-F1
#
_entry.id   AF-A0A942FVV9-F1
#
_cell.length_a   1.000
_cell.length_b   1.000
_cell.length_c   1.000
_cell.angle_alpha   90.00
_cell.angle_beta   90.00
_cell.angle_gamma   90.00
#
_symmetry.space_group_name_H-M   'P 1'
#
loop_
_entity.id
_entity.type
_entity.pdbx_description
1 polymer ?
#
loop_
_entity_poly.entity_id
_entity_poly.type
_entity_poly.pdbx_seq_one_letter_code
_entity_poly.pdbx_strand_id
1 'polypeptide(L)'
;MTDGWVFLGISAAICAGVFASGLRFARMDTHPGAGREPPGQPIKSQPTTLAQLNRFGRLMMIGAVIMLVFAAALTFGLLGPVQGIRTIEL
;
A
#
# COMPACT_ATOMS: atom_id res chain seq x y z
N MET A 1 -13.79 -4.96 -22.00
CA MET A 1 -12.93 -3.78 -21.85
C MET A 1 -13.23 -3.18 -20.50
N THR A 2 -12.24 -3.07 -19.63
CA THR A 2 -12.44 -2.63 -18.24
C THR A 2 -12.60 -1.10 -18.23
N ASP A 3 -13.70 -0.60 -17.68
CA ASP A 3 -13.94 0.84 -17.53
C ASP A 3 -12.81 1.46 -16.68
N GLY A 4 -12.16 2.50 -17.21
CA GLY A 4 -11.03 3.17 -16.55
C GLY A 4 -11.39 3.69 -15.16
N TRP A 5 -12.63 4.11 -14.94
CA TRP A 5 -13.12 4.54 -13.63
C TRP A 5 -13.12 3.41 -12.61
N VAL A 6 -13.55 2.22 -13.03
CA VAL A 6 -13.60 1.03 -12.17
C VAL A 6 -12.18 0.60 -11.81
N PHE A 7 -11.26 0.61 -12.79
CA PHE A 7 -9.86 0.28 -12.53
C PHE A 7 -9.19 1.28 -11.58
N LEU A 8 -9.40 2.58 -11.79
CA LEU A 8 -8.87 3.63 -10.92
C LEU A 8 -9.47 3.53 -9.51
N GLY A 9 -10.77 3.29 -9.41
CA GLY A 9 -11.48 3.14 -8.13
C GLY A 9 -10.97 1.94 -7.32
N ILE A 10 -10.80 0.78 -7.95
CA ILE A 10 -10.23 -0.41 -7.30
C ILE A 10 -8.78 -0.16 -6.87
N SER A 11 -7.96 0.43 -7.76
CA SER A 11 -6.56 0.74 -7.46
C SER A 11 -6.43 1.73 -6.30
N ALA A 12 -7.30 2.75 -6.25
CA ALA A 12 -7.37 3.71 -5.16
C ALA A 12 -7.78 3.04 -3.84
N ALA A 13 -8.77 2.14 -3.85
CA ALA A 13 -9.19 1.41 -2.67
C ALA A 13 -8.07 0.51 -2.11
N ILE A 14 -7.35 -0.20 -2.98
CA ILE A 14 -6.19 -1.01 -2.60
C ILE A 14 -5.09 -0.12 -2.01
N CYS A 15 -4.74 0.99 -2.68
CA CYS A 15 -3.72 1.91 -2.20
C CYS A 15 -4.09 2.54 -0.85
N ALA A 16 -5.37 2.89 -0.64
CA ALA A 16 -5.85 3.38 0.64
C ALA A 16 -5.70 2.34 1.76
N GLY A 17 -6.01 1.06 1.47
CA GLY A 17 -5.83 -0.04 2.43
C GLY A 17 -4.36 -0.29 2.78
N VAL A 18 -3.47 -0.28 1.77
CA VAL A 18 -2.02 -0.41 1.96
C VAL A 18 -1.46 0.78 2.73
N PHE A 19 -1.90 1.99 2.43
CA PHE A 19 -1.49 3.21 3.14
C PHE A 19 -1.94 3.19 4.60
N ALA A 20 -3.19 2.80 4.89
CA ALA A 20 -3.69 2.65 6.24
C ALA A 20 -2.92 1.58 7.03
N SER A 21 -2.55 0.48 6.37
CA SER A 21 -1.71 -0.58 6.95
C SER A 21 -0.29 -0.07 7.23
N GLY A 22 0.32 0.67 6.29
CA GLY A 22 1.61 1.32 6.47
C GLY A 22 1.60 2.34 7.60
N LEU A 23 0.53 3.13 7.73
CA LEU A 23 0.33 4.08 8.82
C LEU A 23 0.24 3.37 10.18
N ARG A 24 -0.48 2.26 10.24
CA ARG A 24 -0.55 1.41 11.44
C ARG A 24 0.83 0.89 11.83
N PHE A 25 1.63 0.41 10.88
CA PHE A 25 3.00 -0.03 11.13
C PHE A 25 3.96 1.11 11.49
N ALA A 26 3.76 2.31 10.94
CA ALA A 26 4.60 3.49 11.21
C ALA A 26 4.32 4.14 12.58
N ARG A 27 3.13 3.90 13.14
CA ARG A 27 2.70 4.34 14.48
C ARG A 27 2.77 3.22 15.52
N MET A 28 3.37 2.08 15.20
CA MET A 28 3.55 1.02 16.18
C MET A 28 4.69 1.38 17.12
N ASP A 29 4.33 1.70 18.37
CA ASP A 29 5.29 1.95 19.45
C ASP A 29 5.62 0.67 20.24
N THR A 30 4.90 -0.42 19.98
CA THR A 30 5.08 -1.74 20.64
C THR A 30 5.18 -2.86 19.62
N HIS A 31 6.12 -3.80 19.82
CA HIS A 31 6.27 -4.94 18.91
C HIS A 31 4.99 -5.78 18.86
N PRO A 32 4.46 -6.09 17.66
CA PRO A 32 3.40 -7.07 17.52
C PRO A 32 3.97 -8.47 17.78
N GLY A 33 4.14 -8.80 19.06
CA GLY A 33 4.81 -10.03 19.51
C GLY A 33 5.48 -9.93 20.89
N ALA A 34 5.65 -8.74 21.48
CA ALA A 34 6.31 -8.54 22.78
C ALA A 34 5.58 -9.15 24.01
N GLY A 35 4.63 -10.05 23.81
CA GLY A 35 3.95 -10.77 24.90
C GLY A 35 3.18 -12.00 24.43
N ARG A 36 3.47 -12.53 23.24
CA ARG A 36 2.91 -13.79 22.75
C ARG A 36 4.06 -14.72 22.40
N GLU A 37 4.78 -15.17 23.42
CA GLU A 37 5.52 -16.41 23.33
C GLU A 37 4.46 -17.53 23.34
N PRO A 38 4.27 -18.30 22.25
CA PRO A 38 3.51 -19.53 22.35
C PRO A 38 4.24 -20.46 23.33
N PRO A 39 3.56 -20.99 24.36
CA PRO A 39 4.19 -21.88 25.32
C PRO A 39 4.75 -23.10 24.59
N GLY A 40 6.08 -23.28 24.63
CA GLY A 40 6.75 -24.49 24.13
C GLY A 40 7.41 -24.42 22.76
N GLN A 41 7.53 -23.26 22.10
CA GLN A 41 8.34 -23.14 20.88
C GLN A 41 9.43 -22.07 21.01
N PRO A 42 10.71 -22.37 20.74
CA PRO A 42 11.73 -21.35 20.51
C PRO A 42 11.50 -20.77 19.12
N ILE A 43 10.40 -20.02 18.94
CA ILE A 43 10.24 -19.20 17.74
C ILE A 43 11.27 -18.09 17.88
N LYS A 44 12.43 -18.34 17.28
CA LYS A 44 13.48 -17.35 17.04
C LYS A 44 12.96 -16.39 15.97
N SER A 45 11.88 -15.66 16.28
CA SER A 45 11.46 -14.51 15.50
C SER A 45 12.66 -13.57 15.54
N GLN A 46 13.38 -13.44 14.42
CA GLN A 46 14.41 -12.42 14.30
C GLN A 46 13.79 -11.12 14.83
N PRO A 47 14.41 -10.45 15.82
CA PRO A 47 13.84 -9.26 16.41
C PRO A 47 13.89 -8.17 15.33
N THR A 48 12.86 -8.13 14.49
CA THR A 48 12.66 -7.08 13.51
C THR A 48 12.41 -5.85 14.35
N THR A 49 13.44 -5.03 14.52
CA THR A 49 13.46 -3.95 15.51
C THR A 49 12.28 -3.00 15.26
N LEU A 50 11.73 -2.36 16.30
CA LEU A 50 10.62 -1.40 16.14
C LEU A 50 10.93 -0.35 15.07
N ALA A 51 12.19 0.07 15.01
CA ALA A 51 12.70 0.95 13.96
C ALA A 51 12.58 0.38 12.54
N GLN A 52 12.77 -0.93 12.34
CA GLN A 52 12.58 -1.59 11.05
C GLN A 52 11.10 -1.69 10.68
N LEU A 53 10.24 -2.02 11.64
CA LEU A 53 8.78 -2.04 11.42
C LEU A 53 8.26 -0.65 11.02
N ASN A 54 8.70 0.39 11.72
CA ASN A 54 8.32 1.78 11.43
C ASN A 54 8.85 2.23 10.07
N ARG A 55 10.08 1.85 9.69
CA ARG A 55 10.63 2.12 8.35
C ARG A 55 9.83 1.40 7.27
N PHE A 56 9.46 0.15 7.50
CA PHE A 56 8.66 -0.64 6.57
C PHE A 56 7.26 -0.06 6.38
N GLY A 57 6.61 0.38 7.46
CA GLY A 57 5.33 1.09 7.40
C GLY A 57 5.40 2.38 6.58
N ARG A 58 6.45 3.19 6.76
CA ARG A 58 6.69 4.39 5.94
C ARG A 58 6.94 4.04 4.47
N LEU A 59 7.67 2.95 4.20
CA LEU A 59 7.94 2.48 2.84
C LEU A 59 6.65 2.04 2.14
N MET A 60 5.76 1.34 2.84
CA MET A 60 4.42 1.01 2.32
C MET A 60 3.60 2.26 2.00
N MET A 61 3.63 3.28 2.87
CA MET A 61 2.90 4.53 2.62
C MET A 61 3.40 5.23 1.35
N ILE A 62 4.72 5.33 1.17
CA ILE A 62 5.32 5.92 -0.03
C ILE A 62 4.98 5.08 -1.27
N GLY A 63 5.15 3.76 -1.17
CA GLY A 63 4.85 2.83 -2.25
C GLY A 63 3.40 2.89 -2.71
N ALA A 64 2.45 2.99 -1.77
CA ALA A 64 1.02 3.12 -2.09
C ALA A 64 0.72 4.41 -2.88
N VAL A 65 1.32 5.54 -2.51
CA VAL A 65 1.14 6.81 -3.23
C VAL A 65 1.72 6.72 -4.64
N ILE A 66 2.94 6.19 -4.78
CA ILE A 66 3.59 6.01 -6.09
C ILE A 66 2.76 5.09 -6.99
N MET A 67 2.26 3.99 -6.44
CA MET A 67 1.45 3.02 -7.17
C MET A 67 0.12 3.63 -7.63
N LEU A 68 -0.50 4.47 -6.79
CA LEU A 68 -1.71 5.20 -7.16
C LEU A 68 -1.45 6.22 -8.29
N VAL A 69 -0.37 6.99 -8.20
CA VAL A 69 0.03 7.94 -9.26
C VAL A 69 0.31 7.21 -10.56
N PHE A 70 0.98 6.05 -10.49
CA PHE A 70 1.24 5.22 -11.66
C PHE A 70 -0.05 4.66 -12.26
N ALA A 71 -0.97 4.14 -11.43
CA ALA A 71 -2.27 3.65 -11.88
C ALA A 71 -3.11 4.78 -12.51
N ALA A 72 -3.05 5.99 -11.96
CA ALA A 72 -3.66 7.18 -12.53
C ALA A 72 -3.03 7.54 -13.89
N ALA A 73 -1.71 7.55 -14.01
CA ALA A 73 -1.02 7.80 -15.28
C ALA A 73 -1.43 6.80 -16.36
N LEU A 74 -1.55 5.51 -16.01
CA LEU A 74 -2.03 4.46 -16.92
C LEU A 74 -3.48 4.70 -17.37
N THR A 75 -4.35 5.17 -16.47
CA THR A 75 -5.76 5.44 -16.79
C THR A 75 -5.98 6.71 -17.59
N PHE A 76 -5.12 7.72 -17.42
CA PHE A 76 -5.19 9.00 -18.13
C PHE A 76 -4.31 9.08 -19.39
N GLY A 77 -3.84 7.95 -19.92
CA GLY A 77 -3.33 7.90 -21.28
C GLY A 77 -1.86 7.56 -21.47
N LEU A 78 -1.13 7.09 -20.44
CA LEU A 78 0.24 6.59 -20.63
C LEU A 78 0.32 5.41 -21.63
N LEU A 79 -0.78 4.67 -21.83
CA LEU A 79 -0.90 3.55 -22.78
C LEU A 79 -1.97 3.78 -23.87
N GLY A 80 -2.51 5.00 -24.00
CA GLY A 80 -3.60 5.34 -24.92
C GLY A 80 -4.96 5.56 -24.26
N PRO A 81 -6.00 5.94 -25.03
CA PRO A 81 -7.30 6.31 -24.51
C PRO A 81 -7.99 5.13 -23.84
N VAL A 82 -8.30 5.27 -22.55
CA VAL A 82 -9.00 4.26 -21.76
C VAL A 82 -10.50 4.51 -21.87
N GLN A 83 -11.26 3.48 -22.24
CA GLN A 83 -12.73 3.57 -22.26
C GLN A 83 -13.28 4.02 -20.90
N GLY A 84 -14.15 5.04 -20.94
CA GLY A 84 -14.77 5.62 -19.74
C GLY A 84 -14.12 6.93 -19.27
N ILE A 85 -12.86 7.20 -19.59
CA ILE A 85 -12.16 8.42 -19.18
C ILE A 85 -11.94 9.31 -20.40
N ARG A 86 -12.62 10.47 -20.45
CA ARG A 86 -12.28 11.52 -21.42
C ARG A 86 -10.97 12.16 -20.99
N THR A 87 -9.88 11.81 -21.65
CA THR A 87 -8.66 12.62 -21.63
C THR A 87 -8.97 13.97 -22.28
N ILE A 88 -8.44 15.06 -21.73
CA ILE A 88 -8.65 16.41 -22.24
C ILE A 88 -8.23 16.42 -23.72
N GLU A 89 -9.18 16.64 -24.61
CA GLU A 89 -8.88 16.97 -26.01
C GLU A 89 -8.30 18.39 -25.98
N LEU A 90 -6.99 18.49 -26.21
CA LEU A 90 -6.26 19.75 -26.36
C LEU A 90 -6.52 20.35 -27.75
#